data_AF-A0A7Y2YVI9-F1
#
_entry.id   AF-A0A7Y2YVI9-F1
#
_cell.length_a   1.000
_cell.length_b   1.000
_cell.length_c   1.000
_cell.angle_alpha   90.00
_cell.angle_beta   90.00
_cell.angle_gamma   90.00
#
_symmetry.space_group_name_H-M   'P 1'
#
loop_
_entity.id
_entity.type
_entity.pdbx_description
1 polymer ?
#
loop_
_entity_poly.entity_id
_entity_poly.type
_entity_poly.pdbx_seq_one_letter_code
_entity_poly.pdbx_strand_id
1 'polypeptide(L)' 'TGLDRDSKAQAEQVRSISVERVSDKVGTVPPALMLAIDDALRLHLAL' A
#
# COMPACT_ATOMS: atom_id res chain seq x y z
N THR A 1 -5.51 -8.75 4.94
CA THR A 1 -5.02 -7.40 5.27
C THR A 1 -4.78 -7.23 6.76
N GLY A 2 -5.60 -7.80 7.65
CA GLY A 2 -5.44 -7.62 9.11
C GLY A 2 -6.08 -6.33 9.62
N LEU A 3 -6.83 -5.63 8.76
CA LEU A 3 -7.59 -4.44 9.11
C LEU A 3 -8.97 -4.86 9.63
N ASP A 4 -9.51 -4.08 10.56
CA ASP A 4 -10.82 -4.27 11.20
C ASP A 4 -12.00 -3.88 10.29
N ARG A 5 -11.72 -3.18 9.20
CA ARG A 5 -12.70 -2.74 8.20
C ARG A 5 -12.09 -2.70 6.80
N ASP A 6 -12.98 -2.72 5.81
CA ASP A 6 -12.61 -2.47 4.43
C ASP A 6 -11.91 -1.11 4.28
N SER A 7 -10.87 -1.09 3.47
CA SER A 7 -9.93 0.03 3.39
C SER A 7 -9.38 0.15 1.98
N LYS A 8 -8.82 1.32 1.66
CA LYS A 8 -8.20 1.62 0.37
C LYS A 8 -6.72 1.97 0.53
N ALA A 9 -5.89 1.48 -0.39
CA ALA A 9 -4.53 2.00 -0.57
C ALA A 9 -4.61 3.23 -1.49
N GLN A 10 -3.91 4.30 -1.14
CA GLN A 10 -3.92 5.58 -1.88
C GLN A 10 -2.57 5.80 -2.54
N ALA A 11 -2.45 5.42 -3.82
CA ALA A 11 -1.21 5.58 -4.59
C ALA A 11 -0.76 7.04 -4.63
N GLU A 12 -1.72 7.98 -4.66
CA GLU A 12 -1.49 9.42 -4.67
C GLU A 12 -0.93 9.98 -3.36
N GLN A 13 -0.87 9.16 -2.31
CA GLN A 13 -0.31 9.51 -0.99
C GLN A 13 0.99 8.75 -0.70
N VAL A 14 1.63 8.17 -1.72
CA VAL A 14 2.91 7.46 -1.55
C VAL A 14 3.99 8.37 -0.99
N ARG A 15 4.77 7.87 -0.03
CA ARG A 15 5.87 8.61 0.60
C ARG A 15 7.01 7.70 1.02
N SER A 16 8.24 8.21 0.96
CA SER A 16 9.41 7.58 1.55
C SER A 16 9.47 7.85 3.05
N ILE A 17 9.74 6.82 3.86
CA ILE A 17 9.90 6.93 5.31
C ILE A 17 11.15 6.22 5.80
N SER A 18 11.68 6.66 6.94
CA SER A 18 12.75 5.96 7.66
C SER A 18 12.23 4.65 8.26
N VAL A 19 13.10 3.64 8.37
CA VAL A 19 12.73 2.31 8.93
C VAL A 19 12.30 2.42 10.39
N GLU A 20 12.87 3.34 11.15
CA GLU A 20 12.54 3.61 12.56
C GLU A 20 11.12 4.15 12.74
N ARG A 21 10.44 4.57 11.67
CA ARG A 21 9.01 4.97 11.70
C ARG A 21 8.05 3.80 11.48
N VAL A 22 8.56 2.61 11.16
CA VAL A 22 7.75 1.39 11.01
C VAL A 22 7.61 0.73 12.38
N SER A 23 6.37 0.44 12.78
CA SER A 23 6.05 -0.25 14.04
C SER A 23 5.72 -1.72 13.78
N ASP A 24 4.65 -2.24 14.37
CA ASP A 24 4.26 -3.63 14.26
C ASP A 24 3.62 -3.96 12.90
N LYS A 25 3.83 -5.20 12.44
CA LYS A 25 3.18 -5.72 11.24
C LYS A 25 1.69 -5.94 11.51
N VAL A 26 0.85 -5.16 10.86
CA VAL A 26 -0.62 -5.28 10.93
C VAL A 26 -1.14 -6.50 10.15
N GLY A 27 -0.51 -6.85 9.03
CA GLY A 27 -0.89 -8.00 8.22
C GLY A 27 -0.27 -7.97 6.82
N THR A 28 -0.89 -8.68 5.89
CA THR A 28 -0.43 -8.80 4.50
C THR A 28 -1.57 -8.50 3.52
N VAL A 29 -1.25 -7.80 2.44
CA VAL A 29 -2.16 -7.55 1.31
C VAL A 29 -2.18 -8.80 0.41
N PRO A 30 -3.37 -9.35 0.06
CA PRO A 30 -3.47 -10.47 -0.87
C PRO A 30 -2.81 -10.18 -2.23
N PRO A 31 -2.24 -11.19 -2.92
CA PRO A 31 -1.50 -10.99 -4.17
C PRO A 31 -2.27 -10.24 -5.26
N ALA A 32 -3.55 -10.55 -5.45
CA ALA A 32 -4.39 -9.87 -6.45
C ALA A 32 -4.54 -8.36 -6.17
N LEU A 33 -4.63 -7.97 -4.90
CA LEU A 33 -4.69 -6.56 -4.52
C LEU A 33 -3.33 -5.87 -4.61
N MET A 34 -2.23 -6.59 -4.41
CA MET A 34 -0.89 -6.05 -4.67
C MET A 34 -0.67 -5.71 -6.14
N LEU A 35 -1.21 -6.51 -7.08
CA LEU A 35 -1.17 -6.18 -8.51
C LEU A 35 -1.97 -4.90 -8.82
N ALA A 36 -3.15 -4.74 -8.22
CA ALA A 36 -3.94 -3.51 -8.40
C ALA A 36 -3.23 -2.26 -7.83
N ILE A 37 -2.48 -2.40 -6.73
CA ILE A 37 -1.66 -1.32 -6.17
C ILE A 37 -0.52 -0.95 -7.11
N ASP A 38 0.15 -1.96 -7.68
CA ASP A 38 1.24 -1.77 -8.64
C ASP A 38 0.77 -1.02 -9.90
N ASP A 39 -0.38 -1.39 -10.45
CA ASP A 39 -1.01 -0.66 -11.56
C ASP A 39 -1.39 0.78 -11.19
N ALA A 40 -1.95 0.99 -10.00
CA ALA A 40 -2.29 2.31 -9.50
C ALA A 40 -1.05 3.20 -9.29
N LEU A 41 0.07 2.62 -8.84
CA LEU A 41 1.35 3.33 -8.70
C LEU A 41 1.91 3.71 -10.07
N ARG A 42 1.91 2.81 -11.06
CA ARG A 42 2.34 3.13 -12.43
C ARG A 42 1.53 4.27 -13.02
N LEU A 43 0.20 4.20 -12.88
CA LEU A 43 -0.69 5.27 -13.32
C LEU A 43 -0.38 6.60 -12.61
N HIS A 44 -0.26 6.58 -11.28
CA HIS A 44 -0.01 7.79 -10.49
C HIS A 44 1.34 8.45 -10.82
N LEU A 45 2.37 7.63 -11.09
CA LEU A 45 3.73 8.07 -11.36
C LEU A 45 4.02 8.26 -12.85
N ALA A 46 3.03 8.03 -13.73
CA ALA A 46 3.14 8.09 -15.19
C ALA A 46 4.30 7.24 -15.75
N LEU A 47 4.38 5.99 -15.28
CA LEU A 47 5.40 5.00 -15.67
C LEU A 47 4.89 4.01 -16.73
#